data_AF-A0A0C2GI43-F1
#
_entry.id   AF-A0A0C2GI43-F1
#
_cell.length_a   1.000
_cell.length_b   1.000
_cell.length_c   1.000
_cell.angle_alpha   90.00
_cell.angle_beta   90.00
_cell.angle_gamma   90.00
#
_symmetry.space_group_name_H-M   'P 1'
#
loop_
_entity.id
_entity.type
_entity.pdbx_description
1 polymer ?
#
loop_
_entity_poly.entity_id
_entity_poly.type
_entity_poly.pdbx_seq_one_letter_code
_entity_poly.pdbx_strand_id
1 'polypeptide(L)'
;MSKITWRIGRRAAPTHRPAKRQDDSTTEDDRRTHWVTATVPTLTVHPVGLSSTLTDMATEAVWELRRPVVIWVAGALNLLRATMRRPTLDWGCNLLHVSLDAFAWSSRTLEKATKRFGR
;
A
#
# COMPACT_ATOMS: atom_id res chain seq x y z
N MET A 1 -2.70 5.23 -19.04
CA MET A 1 -2.58 4.87 -17.61
C MET A 1 -2.30 3.39 -17.52
N SER A 2 -1.30 2.97 -16.74
CA SER A 2 -0.93 1.56 -16.63
C SER A 2 -1.39 1.01 -15.28
N LYS A 3 -1.87 -0.24 -15.26
CA LYS A 3 -2.29 -0.91 -14.03
C LYS A 3 -1.23 -1.93 -13.62
N ILE A 4 -0.86 -1.94 -12.34
CA ILE A 4 0.05 -2.95 -11.78
C ILE A 4 -0.59 -3.61 -10.56
N THR A 5 -0.45 -4.93 -10.45
CA THR A 5 -0.85 -5.65 -9.23
C THR A 5 0.31 -5.62 -8.25
N TRP A 6 0.02 -5.31 -6.99
CA TRP A 6 1.03 -5.17 -5.96
C TRP A 6 0.54 -5.66 -4.61
N ARG A 7 1.47 -6.03 -3.73
CA ARG A 7 1.17 -6.59 -2.41
C ARG A 7 1.42 -5.55 -1.32
N ILE A 8 0.49 -5.45 -0.37
CA ILE A 8 0.65 -4.62 0.82
C ILE A 8 0.24 -5.38 2.08
N GLY A 9 1.07 -5.27 3.13
CA GLY A 9 0.85 -5.93 4.42
C GLY A 9 1.03 -4.95 5.57
N ARG A 10 0.27 -5.17 6.65
CA ARG A 10 0.39 -4.40 7.89
C ARG A 10 1.68 -4.79 8.60
N ARG A 11 2.60 -3.84 8.82
CA ARG A 11 3.68 -4.00 9.80
C ARG A 11 3.12 -3.59 11.16
N ALA A 12 2.96 -4.56 12.06
CA ALA A 12 2.56 -4.29 13.44
C ALA A 12 3.53 -3.30 14.08
N ALA A 13 3.00 -2.29 14.77
CA ALA A 13 3.77 -1.53 15.74
C ALA A 13 4.23 -2.48 16.86
N PRO A 14 5.39 -2.25 17.50
CA PRO A 14 5.80 -3.08 18.63
C PRO A 14 4.88 -2.78 19.81
N THR A 15 3.85 -3.61 20.00
CA THR A 15 2.94 -3.49 21.15
C THR A 15 3.62 -4.05 22.39
N HIS A 16 3.88 -3.18 23.36
CA HIS A 16 4.28 -3.58 24.70
C HIS A 16 3.09 -4.33 25.36
N ARG A 17 3.33 -5.56 25.82
CA ARG A 17 2.34 -6.45 26.48
C ARG A 17 1.69 -5.76 27.69
N PRO A 18 0.39 -5.97 27.91
CA PRO A 18 -0.01 -6.76 29.09
C PRO A 18 -1.12 -7.78 28.80
N ALA A 19 -1.57 -8.45 29.87
CA ALA A 19 -2.01 -9.83 29.92
C ALA A 19 -3.52 -10.12 29.71
N LYS A 20 -3.76 -11.35 29.20
CA LYS A 20 -4.92 -12.27 29.34
C LYS A 20 -6.35 -11.86 28.91
N ARG A 21 -6.86 -12.73 28.00
CA ARG A 21 -8.24 -13.18 27.72
C ARG A 21 -9.25 -12.18 27.13
N GLN A 22 -9.64 -12.42 25.88
CA GLN A 22 -11.00 -12.80 25.43
C GLN A 22 -10.92 -13.11 23.92
N ASP A 23 -11.69 -14.08 23.45
CA ASP A 23 -11.82 -14.50 22.05
C ASP A 23 -12.32 -13.32 21.18
N ASP A 24 -11.53 -12.89 20.19
CA ASP A 24 -11.98 -11.91 19.19
C ASP A 24 -11.32 -12.22 17.84
N SER A 25 -12.03 -13.02 17.04
CA SER A 25 -11.65 -13.47 15.70
C SER A 25 -11.62 -12.35 14.65
N THR A 26 -11.64 -11.08 15.06
CA THR A 26 -11.51 -9.91 14.20
C THR A 26 -10.08 -9.36 14.16
N THR A 27 -9.20 -9.71 15.10
CA THR A 27 -7.81 -9.22 15.14
C THR A 27 -6.82 -10.05 14.30
N GLU A 28 -7.28 -11.13 13.67
CA GLU A 28 -6.40 -12.06 12.93
C GLU A 28 -6.34 -11.75 11.42
N ASP A 29 -7.35 -11.06 10.88
CA ASP A 29 -7.30 -10.49 9.53
C ASP A 29 -6.30 -9.32 9.45
N ASP A 30 -5.84 -8.86 10.62
CA ASP A 30 -4.93 -7.74 10.81
C ASP A 30 -3.49 -7.93 10.32
N ARG A 31 -3.14 -9.15 9.90
CA ARG A 31 -1.78 -9.49 9.42
C ARG A 31 -1.74 -9.89 7.95
N ARG A 32 -2.89 -9.93 7.29
CA ARG A 32 -2.95 -10.42 5.92
C ARG A 32 -2.38 -9.40 4.96
N THR A 33 -1.58 -9.93 4.03
CA THR A 33 -0.94 -9.13 2.99
C THR A 33 -1.71 -9.39 1.70
N HIS A 34 -2.43 -8.40 1.20
CA HIS A 34 -3.36 -8.53 0.08
C HIS A 34 -2.71 -8.08 -1.22
N TRP A 35 -3.08 -8.75 -2.32
CA TRP A 35 -2.79 -8.27 -3.66
C TRP A 35 -3.85 -7.26 -4.08
N VAL A 36 -3.42 -6.09 -4.53
CA VAL A 36 -4.27 -4.98 -4.91
C VAL A 36 -3.81 -4.46 -6.27
N THR A 37 -4.73 -3.89 -7.05
CA THR A 37 -4.37 -3.24 -8.31
C THR A 37 -4.17 -1.75 -8.08
N ALA A 38 -2.97 -1.26 -8.37
CA ALA A 38 -2.68 0.17 -8.43
C ALA A 38 -2.77 0.69 -9.86
N THR A 39 -3.16 1.95 -9.97
CA THR A 39 -3.05 2.75 -11.18
C THR A 39 -1.82 3.64 -11.10
N VAL A 40 -1.02 3.62 -12.16
CA VAL A 40 0.08 4.56 -12.37
C VAL A 40 -0.38 5.59 -13.39
N PRO A 41 -0.70 6.83 -12.96
CA PRO A 41 -1.31 7.83 -13.83
C PRO A 41 -0.34 8.31 -14.91
N THR A 42 0.92 8.56 -14.53
CA THR A 42 1.98 8.97 -15.43
C THR A 42 3.35 8.48 -14.94
N LEU A 43 4.24 8.20 -15.89
CA LEU A 43 5.65 7.89 -15.65
C LEU A 43 6.58 9.08 -15.92
N THR A 44 6.04 10.21 -16.41
CA THR A 44 6.83 11.39 -16.80
C THR A 44 7.05 12.37 -15.65
N VAL A 45 6.27 12.25 -14.57
CA VAL A 45 6.34 13.11 -13.39
C VAL A 45 7.13 12.40 -12.29
N HIS A 46 8.03 13.15 -11.64
CA HIS A 46 8.85 12.67 -10.54
C HIS A 46 8.49 13.39 -9.23
N PRO A 47 8.39 12.65 -8.10
CA PRO A 47 8.43 11.19 -8.00
C PRO A 47 7.26 10.50 -8.71
N VAL A 48 7.47 9.25 -9.17
CA VAL A 48 6.41 8.48 -9.83
C VAL A 48 5.32 8.12 -8.80
N GLY A 49 4.11 8.59 -9.03
CA GLY A 49 2.96 8.34 -8.17
C GLY A 49 2.22 7.06 -8.54
N LEU A 50 1.54 6.47 -7.56
CA LEU A 50 0.60 5.37 -7.75
C LEU A 50 -0.59 5.53 -6.81
N SER A 51 -1.77 5.11 -7.28
CA SER A 51 -3.01 5.15 -6.49
C SER A 51 -3.69 3.79 -6.48
N SER A 52 -4.32 3.45 -5.36
CA SER A 52 -5.00 2.17 -5.19
C SER A 52 -6.20 2.33 -4.27
N THR A 53 -7.20 1.48 -4.47
CA THR A 53 -8.33 1.34 -3.54
C THR A 53 -8.13 0.08 -2.73
N LEU A 54 -8.26 0.21 -1.42
CA LEU A 54 -8.15 -0.88 -0.47
C LEU A 54 -9.54 -1.14 0.11
N THR A 55 -10.09 -2.31 -0.16
CA THR A 55 -11.37 -2.78 0.39
C THR A 55 -11.14 -3.44 1.73
N ASP A 56 -12.06 -3.25 2.68
CA ASP A 56 -12.07 -3.98 3.96
C ASP A 56 -10.85 -3.70 4.87
N MET A 57 -10.12 -2.61 4.62
CA MET A 57 -9.08 -2.10 5.53
C MET A 57 -9.61 -0.86 6.25
N ALA A 58 -10.55 -1.12 7.16
CA ALA A 58 -11.15 -0.14 8.04
C ALA A 58 -10.16 0.26 9.15
N THR A 59 -9.19 1.12 8.89
CA THR A 59 -8.59 1.98 9.94
C THR A 59 -7.61 2.98 9.33
N GLU A 60 -7.96 4.27 9.37
CA GLU A 60 -7.07 5.39 9.02
C GLU A 60 -5.78 5.42 9.86
N ALA A 61 -5.83 4.89 11.09
CA ALA A 61 -4.79 4.94 12.10
C ALA A 61 -3.44 4.30 11.72
N VAL A 62 -3.36 3.58 10.59
CA VAL A 62 -2.12 2.92 10.12
C VAL A 62 -1.59 3.53 8.81
N TRP A 63 -2.34 4.46 8.23
CA TRP A 63 -2.10 5.10 6.94
C TRP A 63 -1.83 6.59 7.12
N GLU A 64 -0.90 6.90 8.02
CA GLU A 64 -0.49 8.27 8.26
C GLU A 64 0.18 8.89 7.03
N LEU A 65 -0.07 10.18 6.84
CA LEU A 65 0.64 11.00 5.88
C LEU A 65 2.16 10.84 6.04
N ARG A 66 2.86 10.74 4.92
CA ARG A 66 4.32 10.59 4.81
C ARG A 66 4.89 9.29 5.38
N ARG A 67 4.05 8.36 5.85
CA ARG A 67 4.51 7.06 6.33
C ARG A 67 5.21 6.28 5.21
N PRO A 68 6.45 5.80 5.42
CA PRO A 68 7.12 4.95 4.46
C PRO A 68 6.41 3.60 4.33
N VAL A 69 6.21 3.15 3.10
CA VAL A 69 5.61 1.87 2.78
C VAL A 69 6.51 1.09 1.81
N VAL A 70 6.41 -0.24 1.90
CA VAL A 70 7.09 -1.16 1.00
C VAL A 70 6.04 -1.81 0.11
N ILE A 71 6.29 -1.77 -1.19
CA ILE A 71 5.41 -2.24 -2.25
C ILE A 71 6.10 -3.40 -2.94
N TRP A 72 5.39 -4.50 -3.13
CA TRP A 72 5.86 -5.59 -3.99
C TRP A 72 5.01 -5.66 -5.25
N VAL A 73 5.58 -5.32 -6.40
CA VAL A 73 4.90 -5.49 -7.70
C VAL A 73 4.90 -6.97 -8.10
N ALA A 74 3.75 -7.50 -8.50
CA ALA A 74 3.62 -8.89 -8.94
C ALA A 74 4.59 -9.20 -10.09
N GLY A 75 5.37 -10.28 -9.95
CA GLY A 75 6.39 -10.67 -10.92
C GLY A 75 7.71 -9.91 -10.82
N ALA A 76 7.79 -8.82 -10.04
CA ALA A 76 9.05 -8.12 -9.82
C ALA A 76 9.91 -8.82 -8.75
N LEU A 77 11.22 -8.86 -8.99
CA LEU A 77 12.21 -9.40 -8.04
C LEU A 77 12.59 -8.39 -6.95
N ASN A 78 12.36 -7.10 -7.19
CA ASN A 78 12.76 -6.02 -6.29
C ASN A 78 11.55 -5.41 -5.59
N LEU A 79 11.72 -5.15 -4.29
CA LEU A 79 10.77 -4.36 -3.51
C LEU A 79 10.92 -2.88 -3.84
N LEU A 80 9.79 -2.17 -3.89
CA LEU A 80 9.72 -0.73 -4.09
C LEU A 80 9.48 -0.05 -2.74
N ARG A 81 10.15 1.07 -2.49
CA ARG A 81 9.84 1.93 -1.35
C ARG A 81 9.10 3.18 -1.81
N ALA A 82 8.01 3.50 -1.14
CA ALA A 82 7.20 4.67 -1.40
C ALA A 82 6.83 5.35 -0.09
N THR A 83 6.26 6.55 -0.18
CA THR A 83 5.71 7.28 0.95
C THR A 83 4.23 7.55 0.72
N MET A 84 3.46 7.52 1.80
CA MET A 84 2.05 7.87 1.74
C MET A 84 1.85 9.35 1.48
N ARG A 85 1.24 9.68 0.34
CA ARG A 85 0.90 11.06 -0.01
C ARG A 85 -0.47 11.47 0.53
N ARG A 86 -1.48 10.60 0.38
CA ARG A 86 -2.84 10.89 0.83
C ARG A 86 -3.64 9.61 1.06
N PRO A 87 -4.10 9.34 2.29
CA PRO A 87 -5.23 8.45 2.54
C PRO A 87 -6.54 9.22 2.33
N THR A 88 -7.57 8.58 1.80
CA THR A 88 -8.94 9.10 1.78
C THR A 88 -9.87 7.95 2.10
N LEU A 89 -10.55 8.05 3.23
CA LEU A 89 -11.44 7.01 3.71
C LEU A 89 -12.87 7.33 3.31
N ASP A 90 -13.50 6.38 2.64
CA ASP A 90 -14.94 6.38 2.39
C ASP A 90 -15.59 5.48 3.44
N TRP A 91 -16.18 6.12 4.45
CA TRP A 91 -16.89 5.45 5.53
C TRP A 91 -18.16 4.73 5.07
N GLY A 92 -18.79 5.18 3.98
CA GLY A 92 -20.02 4.58 3.47
C GLY A 92 -19.78 3.24 2.77
N CYS A 93 -18.61 3.08 2.14
CA CYS A 93 -18.25 1.86 1.40
C CYS A 93 -17.14 1.04 2.05
N ASN A 94 -16.62 1.45 3.22
CA ASN A 94 -15.44 0.86 3.85
C ASN A 94 -14.25 0.74 2.88
N LEU A 95 -14.02 1.80 2.11
CA LEU A 95 -12.96 1.88 1.11
C LEU A 95 -11.91 2.88 1.54
N LEU A 96 -10.65 2.47 1.49
CA LEU A 96 -9.53 3.38 1.68
C LEU A 96 -8.81 3.61 0.36
N HIS A 97 -8.90 4.83 -0.15
CA HIS A 97 -8.10 5.27 -1.28
C HIS A 97 -6.72 5.71 -0.79
N VAL A 98 -5.68 5.08 -1.29
CA VAL A 98 -4.29 5.43 -0.99
C VAL A 98 -3.61 6.00 -2.21
N SER A 99 -2.95 7.14 -2.02
CA SER A 99 -1.99 7.69 -2.97
C SER A 99 -0.60 7.59 -2.38
N LEU A 100 0.33 7.02 -3.15
CA LEU A 100 1.71 6.81 -2.75
C LEU A 100 2.64 7.46 -3.78
N ASP A 101 3.73 8.06 -3.32
CA ASP A 101 4.80 8.54 -4.18
C ASP A 101 6.02 7.63 -3.99
N ALA A 102 6.56 7.07 -5.08
CA ALA A 102 7.83 6.35 -5.01
C ALA A 102 8.93 7.30 -4.53
N PHE A 103 9.86 6.83 -3.69
CA PHE A 103 11.05 7.65 -3.44
C PHE A 103 11.83 7.91 -4.73
N ALA A 104 12.60 9.00 -4.78
CA ALA A 104 13.36 9.37 -5.98
C ALA A 104 14.27 8.22 -6.47
N TRP A 105 14.94 7.54 -5.55
CA TRP A 105 15.83 6.40 -5.84
C TRP A 105 15.09 5.10 -6.21
N SER A 106 13.79 5.00 -5.89
CA SER A 106 12.96 3.83 -6.21
C SER A 106 12.07 4.07 -7.46
N SER A 107 11.96 5.31 -7.93
CA SER A 107 11.14 5.70 -9.09
C SER A 107 11.52 4.95 -10.37
N ARG A 108 12.83 4.77 -10.64
CA ARG A 108 13.29 3.96 -11.78
C ARG A 108 12.88 2.48 -11.68
N THR A 109 12.84 1.94 -10.47
CA THR A 109 12.39 0.55 -10.24
C THR A 109 10.89 0.43 -10.51
N LEU A 110 10.09 1.40 -10.05
CA LEU A 110 8.66 1.45 -10.34
C LEU A 110 8.41 1.59 -11.84
N GLU A 111 9.09 2.52 -12.52
CA GLU A 111 8.95 2.73 -13.96
C GLU A 111 9.24 1.44 -14.75
N LYS A 112 10.34 0.75 -14.45
CA LYS A 112 10.67 -0.55 -15.07
C LYS A 112 9.62 -1.61 -14.78
N ALA A 113 9.15 -1.69 -13.54
CA ALA A 113 8.11 -2.65 -13.15
C ALA A 113 6.78 -2.36 -13.87
N THR A 114 6.39 -1.10 -13.98
CA THR A 114 5.18 -0.68 -14.73
C THR A 114 5.33 -0.96 -16.22
N LYS A 115 6.49 -0.71 -16.83
CA LYS A 115 6.73 -1.05 -18.24
C LYS A 115 6.70 -2.55 -18.51
N ARG A 116 7.16 -3.38 -17.56
CA ARG A 116 7.30 -4.83 -17.73
C ARG A 116 6.05 -5.63 -17.33
N PHE A 117 5.38 -5.23 -16.27
CA PHE A 117 4.26 -5.96 -15.66
C PHE A 117 2.95 -5.18 -15.71
N GLY A 118 2.99 -3.94 -16.19
CA GLY A 118 1.80 -3.13 -16.40
C GLY A 118 0.90 -3.73 -17.47
N ARG A 119 -0.39 -3.71 -17.19
CA ARG A 119 -1.46 -4.01 -18.15
C ARG A 119 -2.17 -2.73 -18.55
#